data_AF-A0A6P6GC73-F1
#
_entry.id   AF-A0A6P6GC73-F1
#
_cell.length_a   1.000
_cell.length_b   1.000
_cell.length_c   1.000
_cell.angle_alpha   90.00
_cell.angle_beta   90.00
_cell.angle_gamma   90.00
#
_symmetry.space_group_name_H-M   'P 1'
#
loop_
_entity.id
_entity.type
_entity.pdbx_description
1 polymer ?
#
loop_
_entity_poly.entity_id
_entity_poly.type
_entity_poly.pdbx_seq_one_letter_code
_entity_poly.pdbx_strand_id
1 'polypeptide(L)'
;MQFIFLVFLFFWLQRPLGVPDENGCVLSEEDGETSLNIRDSLSVPVSVVDSGKCLAVESVEWDCQLEKRRQKAPATIDLLSETLCRELDVDGALPVKAKAGQVAPKEIVAVVRPANYASSTASANLDQKYIFKSNLEMTMEVNFNNEADNVHNKKKHIYSIRVKPSSRKDIQGLYVFPLRCKLKQFERAGVYAFTFSLIESSCKTLVRRVQVKASSKIGKWRLLSDDKSLPYNAR
;
A
#
# COMPACT_ATOMS: atom_id res chain seq x y z
N MET A 1 -22.09 -23.15 -14.58
CA MET A 1 -20.94 -23.29 -15.50
C MET A 1 -21.49 -23.18 -16.92
N GLN A 2 -21.36 -22.03 -17.57
CA GLN A 2 -21.77 -21.91 -18.98
C GLN A 2 -20.53 -22.23 -19.82
N PHE A 3 -20.37 -23.53 -20.13
CA PHE A 3 -19.34 -23.99 -21.05
C PHE A 3 -19.81 -23.70 -22.47
N ILE A 4 -19.01 -22.97 -23.24
CA ILE A 4 -19.20 -22.87 -24.68
C ILE A 4 -18.31 -23.95 -25.32
N PHE A 5 -18.94 -24.96 -25.92
CA PHE A 5 -18.27 -26.01 -26.67
C PHE A 5 -17.84 -25.43 -28.03
N LEU A 6 -16.54 -25.24 -28.23
CA LEU A 6 -15.99 -25.11 -29.58
C LEU A 6 -14.81 -26.05 -29.76
N VAL A 7 -15.06 -27.13 -30.50
CA VAL A 7 -14.06 -28.13 -30.89
C VAL A 7 -13.23 -27.54 -32.02
N PHE A 8 -12.21 -26.75 -31.70
CA PHE A 8 -11.08 -26.52 -32.60
C PHE A 8 -9.92 -27.44 -32.19
N LEU A 9 -10.09 -28.70 -32.59
CA LEU A 9 -9.14 -29.80 -32.74
C LEU A 9 -8.10 -30.18 -31.66
N PHE A 10 -7.62 -29.35 -30.73
CA PHE A 10 -6.65 -29.83 -29.72
C PHE A 10 -6.68 -29.11 -28.35
N PHE A 11 -7.52 -28.09 -28.17
CA PHE A 11 -7.50 -27.28 -26.94
C PHE A 11 -8.91 -26.97 -26.42
N TRP A 12 -9.05 -26.98 -25.09
CA TRP A 12 -10.20 -26.48 -24.33
C TRP A 12 -9.95 -25.04 -23.89
N LEU A 13 -11.00 -24.23 -23.84
CA LEU A 13 -10.92 -22.85 -23.34
C LEU A 13 -11.53 -22.78 -21.94
N GLN A 14 -10.73 -22.31 -20.99
CA GLN A 14 -11.12 -22.17 -19.60
C GLN A 14 -10.92 -20.73 -19.12
N ARG A 15 -11.97 -20.15 -18.55
CA ARG A 15 -11.85 -18.85 -17.88
C ARG A 15 -11.14 -19.02 -16.53
N PRO A 16 -10.03 -18.32 -16.27
CA PRO A 16 -9.39 -18.31 -14.96
C PRO A 16 -10.32 -17.84 -13.86
N LEU A 17 -10.14 -18.38 -12.67
CA LEU A 17 -10.85 -17.92 -11.48
C LEU A 17 -10.56 -16.42 -11.28
N GLY A 18 -11.59 -15.59 -11.16
CA GLY A 18 -11.48 -14.14 -10.92
C GLY A 18 -11.52 -13.23 -12.14
N VAL A 19 -11.54 -13.78 -13.36
CA VAL A 19 -11.87 -13.03 -14.58
C VAL A 19 -13.39 -12.89 -14.65
N PRO A 20 -13.99 -11.70 -14.90
CA PRO A 20 -15.44 -11.57 -15.01
C PRO A 20 -15.99 -12.30 -16.25
N ASP A 21 -17.28 -12.65 -16.25
CA ASP A 21 -17.90 -13.46 -17.33
C ASP A 21 -17.76 -12.78 -18.71
N GLU A 22 -17.88 -11.45 -18.74
CA GLU A 22 -17.69 -10.61 -19.92
C GLU A 22 -16.27 -10.70 -20.53
N ASN A 23 -15.26 -11.09 -19.76
CA ASN A 23 -13.89 -11.29 -20.24
C ASN A 23 -13.60 -12.77 -20.58
N GLY A 24 -14.62 -13.62 -20.55
CA GLY A 24 -14.54 -14.98 -21.07
C GLY A 24 -14.32 -15.02 -22.58
N CYS A 25 -14.02 -16.20 -23.10
CA CYS A 25 -13.90 -16.41 -24.53
C CYS A 25 -15.23 -16.13 -25.24
N VAL A 26 -15.17 -15.39 -26.35
CA VAL A 26 -16.32 -15.05 -27.18
C VAL A 26 -16.12 -15.63 -28.56
N LEU A 27 -17.12 -16.36 -29.04
CA LEU A 27 -17.28 -16.67 -30.45
C LEU A 27 -18.25 -15.64 -31.05
N SER A 28 -17.82 -14.94 -32.08
CA SER A 28 -18.64 -14.00 -32.85
C SER A 28 -18.71 -14.45 -34.31
N GLU A 29 -19.83 -14.18 -34.96
CA GLU A 29 -20.02 -14.36 -36.41
C GLU A 29 -20.40 -13.02 -36.99
N GLU A 30 -19.56 -12.47 -37.87
CA GLU A 30 -19.78 -11.19 -38.53
C GLU A 30 -19.57 -11.40 -40.02
N ASP A 31 -20.57 -11.04 -40.84
CA ASP A 31 -20.56 -11.21 -42.31
C ASP A 31 -20.22 -12.64 -42.81
N GLY A 32 -20.61 -13.66 -42.05
CA GLY A 32 -20.34 -15.07 -42.37
C GLY A 32 -18.93 -15.53 -42.02
N GLU A 33 -18.09 -14.67 -41.44
CA GLU A 33 -16.80 -15.01 -40.86
C GLU A 33 -16.95 -15.27 -39.35
N THR A 34 -16.64 -16.49 -38.93
CA THR A 34 -16.65 -16.87 -37.51
C THR A 34 -15.29 -16.54 -36.89
N SER A 35 -15.28 -15.62 -35.93
CA SER A 35 -14.09 -15.20 -35.18
C SER A 35 -14.14 -15.67 -33.73
N LEU A 36 -13.06 -16.29 -33.27
CA LEU A 36 -12.89 -16.73 -31.89
C LEU A 36 -11.94 -15.78 -31.15
N ASN A 37 -12.46 -15.07 -30.16
CA ASN A 37 -11.66 -14.20 -29.30
C ASN A 37 -11.52 -14.83 -27.92
N ILE A 38 -10.31 -15.29 -27.60
CA ILE A 38 -9.99 -15.99 -26.34
C ILE A 38 -10.05 -15.04 -25.13
N ARG A 39 -9.78 -13.73 -25.33
CA ARG A 39 -9.68 -12.71 -24.27
C ARG A 39 -8.77 -13.18 -23.13
N ASP A 40 -9.22 -13.06 -21.88
CA ASP A 40 -8.49 -13.46 -20.68
C ASP A 40 -8.62 -14.97 -20.37
N SER A 41 -9.22 -15.75 -21.28
CA SER A 41 -9.33 -17.20 -21.11
C SER A 41 -8.01 -17.91 -21.40
N LEU A 42 -7.83 -19.09 -20.82
CA LEU A 42 -6.66 -19.94 -21.05
C LEU A 42 -7.03 -21.09 -21.97
N SER A 43 -6.14 -21.39 -22.92
CA SER A 43 -6.19 -22.61 -23.71
C SER A 43 -5.50 -23.73 -22.95
N VAL A 44 -6.23 -24.81 -22.66
CA VAL A 44 -5.74 -26.01 -21.98
C VAL A 44 -5.71 -27.15 -23.00
N PRO A 45 -4.60 -27.90 -23.16
CA PRO A 45 -4.55 -29.03 -24.10
C PRO A 45 -5.60 -30.09 -23.78
N VAL A 46 -6.21 -30.69 -24.80
CA VAL A 46 -7.16 -31.81 -24.65
C VAL A 46 -6.57 -32.95 -23.81
N SER A 47 -5.27 -33.24 -23.96
CA SER A 47 -4.58 -34.27 -23.17
C SER A 47 -4.62 -34.03 -21.66
N VAL A 48 -4.73 -32.77 -21.21
CA VAL A 48 -4.88 -32.43 -19.79
C VAL A 48 -6.31 -32.71 -19.33
N VAL A 49 -7.31 -32.49 -20.18
CA VAL A 49 -8.71 -32.77 -19.89
C VAL A 49 -8.97 -34.27 -19.85
N ASP A 50 -8.50 -35.00 -20.86
CA ASP A 50 -8.63 -36.45 -21.00
C ASP A 50 -7.85 -37.22 -19.93
N SER A 51 -6.94 -36.56 -19.22
CA SER A 51 -6.20 -37.17 -18.11
C SER A 51 -7.07 -37.53 -16.90
N GLY A 52 -8.38 -37.21 -16.93
CA GLY A 52 -9.33 -37.46 -15.84
C GLY A 52 -9.10 -36.58 -14.61
N LYS A 53 -8.18 -35.61 -14.69
CA LYS A 53 -7.84 -34.69 -13.60
C LYS A 53 -8.76 -33.48 -13.50
N CYS A 54 -9.60 -33.26 -14.50
CA CYS A 54 -10.61 -32.20 -14.48
C CYS A 54 -11.79 -32.62 -13.61
N LEU A 55 -12.05 -31.82 -12.57
CA LEU A 55 -13.21 -32.01 -11.69
C LEU A 55 -14.30 -31.05 -12.13
N ALA A 56 -15.51 -31.58 -12.33
CA ALA A 56 -16.70 -30.74 -12.46
C ALA A 56 -16.97 -30.09 -11.11
N VAL A 57 -17.04 -28.76 -11.09
CA VAL A 57 -17.32 -27.97 -9.88
C VAL A 57 -18.69 -27.34 -10.05
N GLU A 58 -19.58 -27.55 -9.08
CA GLU A 58 -20.90 -26.91 -9.08
C GLU A 58 -20.76 -25.38 -8.95
N SER A 59 -21.74 -24.63 -9.45
CA SER A 59 -21.70 -23.16 -9.39
C SER A 59 -21.53 -22.64 -7.96
N VAL A 60 -22.20 -23.26 -6.98
CA VAL A 60 -22.12 -22.88 -5.58
C VAL A 60 -20.71 -23.09 -5.01
N GLU A 61 -20.07 -24.21 -5.35
CA GLU A 61 -18.69 -24.46 -4.94
C GLU A 61 -17.72 -23.49 -5.63
N TRP A 62 -17.95 -23.21 -6.91
CA TRP A 62 -17.16 -22.22 -7.67
C TRP A 62 -17.23 -20.82 -7.04
N ASP A 63 -18.43 -20.37 -6.68
CA ASP A 63 -18.65 -19.07 -6.03
C ASP A 63 -17.99 -19.04 -4.64
N CYS A 64 -18.06 -20.15 -3.89
CA CYS A 64 -17.36 -20.29 -2.61
C CYS A 64 -15.83 -20.16 -2.78
N GLN A 65 -15.25 -20.75 -3.82
CA GLN A 65 -13.81 -20.62 -4.12
C GLN A 65 -13.44 -19.19 -4.53
N LEU A 66 -14.30 -18.54 -5.33
CA LEU A 66 -14.12 -17.14 -5.71
C LEU A 66 -14.11 -16.23 -4.48
N GLU A 67 -15.05 -16.44 -3.56
CA GLU A 67 -15.15 -15.65 -2.34
C GLU A 67 -13.96 -15.88 -1.40
N LYS A 68 -13.51 -17.14 -1.23
CA LYS A 68 -12.27 -17.46 -0.51
C LYS A 68 -11.05 -16.75 -1.10
N ARG A 69 -11.00 -16.60 -2.43
CA ARG A 69 -9.90 -15.87 -3.09
C ARG A 69 -9.98 -14.38 -2.85
N ARG A 70 -11.18 -13.78 -2.96
CA ARG A 70 -11.43 -12.37 -2.65
C ARG A 70 -11.04 -12.03 -1.21
N GLN A 71 -11.39 -12.91 -0.28
CA GLN A 71 -11.02 -12.80 1.13
C GLN A 71 -9.50 -12.77 1.37
N LYS A 72 -8.71 -13.42 0.51
CA LYS A 72 -7.24 -13.43 0.58
C LYS A 72 -6.58 -12.32 -0.25
N ALA A 73 -7.35 -11.55 -1.01
CA ALA A 73 -6.83 -10.46 -1.82
C ALA A 73 -6.31 -9.30 -0.96
N PRO A 74 -5.31 -8.53 -1.42
CA PRO A 74 -4.79 -7.39 -0.69
C PRO A 74 -5.85 -6.30 -0.59
N ALA A 75 -6.24 -5.92 0.62
CA ALA A 75 -7.36 -5.00 0.83
C ALA A 75 -6.91 -3.66 1.41
N THR A 76 -6.12 -3.71 2.49
CA THR A 76 -5.75 -2.51 3.25
C THR A 76 -4.27 -2.53 3.61
N ILE A 77 -3.69 -1.35 3.74
CA ILE A 77 -2.35 -1.16 4.30
C ILE A 77 -2.52 -0.80 5.77
N ASP A 78 -1.71 -1.41 6.63
CA ASP A 78 -1.72 -1.24 8.08
C ASP A 78 -0.32 -0.85 8.57
N LEU A 79 -0.25 0.07 9.52
CA LEU A 79 1.01 0.50 10.13
C LEU A 79 1.18 -0.17 11.47
N LEU A 80 2.37 -0.72 11.71
CA LEU A 80 2.63 -1.40 12.98
C LEU A 80 2.61 -0.41 14.15
N SER A 81 1.98 -0.82 15.24
CA SER A 81 1.99 -0.09 16.50
C SER A 81 3.37 -0.12 17.14
N GLU A 82 3.57 0.70 18.17
CA GLU A 82 4.81 0.72 18.96
C GLU A 82 5.13 -0.63 19.61
N THR A 83 4.10 -1.35 20.07
CA THR A 83 4.26 -2.69 20.65
C THR A 83 4.81 -3.67 19.63
N LEU A 84 4.22 -3.72 18.44
CA LEU A 84 4.63 -4.61 17.34
C LEU A 84 6.00 -4.22 16.77
N CYS A 85 6.30 -2.92 16.69
CA CYS A 85 7.62 -2.46 16.29
C CYS A 85 8.69 -2.90 17.30
N ARG A 86 8.41 -2.82 18.61
CA ARG A 86 9.33 -3.28 19.66
C ARG A 86 9.56 -4.79 19.60
N GLU A 87 8.52 -5.59 19.33
CA GLU A 87 8.65 -7.04 19.09
C GLU A 87 9.57 -7.35 17.90
N LEU A 88 9.56 -6.50 16.87
CA LEU A 88 10.43 -6.60 15.71
C LEU A 88 11.83 -5.97 15.89
N ASP A 89 12.10 -5.39 17.06
CA ASP A 89 13.31 -4.60 17.36
C ASP A 89 13.49 -3.41 16.39
N VAL A 90 12.40 -2.66 16.20
CA VAL A 90 12.33 -1.47 15.33
C VAL A 90 11.83 -0.26 16.12
N ASP A 91 12.51 0.86 15.94
CA ASP A 91 12.04 2.19 16.38
C ASP A 91 11.16 2.79 15.28
N GLY A 92 9.89 2.33 15.26
CA GLY A 92 9.04 2.32 14.06
C GLY A 92 7.74 3.13 14.11
N ALA A 93 7.28 3.52 15.29
CA ALA A 93 5.90 3.96 15.47
C ALA A 93 5.71 5.45 15.15
N LEU A 94 4.83 5.74 14.18
CA LEU A 94 4.46 7.12 13.86
C LEU A 94 3.58 7.74 14.96
N PRO A 95 4.00 8.87 15.58
CA PRO A 95 3.18 9.54 16.58
C PRO A 95 1.97 10.22 15.95
N VAL A 96 0.85 10.31 16.67
CA VAL A 96 -0.33 11.08 16.22
C VAL A 96 -0.09 12.59 16.38
N LYS A 97 0.58 12.96 17.48
CA LYS A 97 0.93 14.34 17.81
C LYS A 97 2.43 14.42 18.11
N ALA A 98 3.08 15.43 17.56
CA ALA A 98 4.49 15.70 17.80
C ALA A 98 4.71 17.20 18.07
N LYS A 99 5.91 17.56 18.53
CA LYS A 99 6.35 18.95 18.66
C LYS A 99 7.38 19.29 17.59
N ALA A 100 7.41 20.54 17.17
CA ALA A 100 8.48 21.03 16.30
C ALA A 100 9.84 20.82 17.00
N GLY A 101 10.82 20.30 16.27
CA GLY A 101 12.12 19.84 16.79
C GLY A 101 12.12 18.42 17.36
N GLN A 102 10.98 17.73 17.47
CA GLN A 102 10.95 16.34 17.93
C GLN A 102 11.55 15.40 16.87
N VAL A 103 12.40 14.49 17.32
CA VAL A 103 13.05 13.47 16.47
C VAL A 103 12.00 12.51 15.90
N ALA A 104 12.10 12.23 14.60
CA ALA A 104 11.22 11.29 13.93
C ALA A 104 11.65 9.82 14.18
N PRO A 105 10.75 8.84 14.02
CA PRO A 105 11.10 7.41 14.09
C PRO A 105 12.24 7.06 13.12
N LYS A 106 13.07 6.07 13.47
CA LYS A 106 14.16 5.62 12.57
C LYS A 106 13.59 5.07 11.29
N GLU A 107 12.62 4.19 11.45
CA GLU A 107 11.97 3.44 10.38
C GLU A 107 10.45 3.57 10.55
N ILE A 108 9.70 3.19 9.54
CA ILE A 108 8.25 2.95 9.63
C ILE A 108 8.00 1.59 9.03
N VAL A 109 7.26 0.74 9.73
CA VAL A 109 6.91 -0.60 9.23
C VAL A 109 5.44 -0.64 8.86
N ALA A 110 5.18 -0.99 7.61
CA ALA A 110 3.84 -1.22 7.09
C ALA A 110 3.67 -2.67 6.63
N VAL A 111 2.43 -3.16 6.67
CA VAL A 111 2.04 -4.47 6.16
C VAL A 111 0.76 -4.34 5.33
N VAL A 112 0.60 -5.24 4.36
CA VAL A 112 -0.66 -5.34 3.60
C VAL A 112 -1.52 -6.41 4.26
N ARG A 113 -2.75 -6.05 4.59
CA ARG A 113 -3.73 -6.94 5.20
C ARG A 113 -4.69 -7.49 4.13
N PRO A 114 -5.00 -8.79 4.18
CA PRO A 114 -6.01 -9.39 3.32
C PRO A 114 -7.42 -8.89 3.69
N ALA A 115 -8.39 -9.03 2.78
CA ALA A 115 -9.77 -8.59 3.00
C ALA A 115 -10.47 -9.27 4.20
N ASN A 116 -10.09 -10.50 4.53
CA ASN A 116 -10.61 -11.22 5.69
C ASN A 116 -9.99 -10.79 7.04
N TYR A 117 -9.06 -9.84 7.04
CA TYR A 117 -8.51 -9.31 8.27
C TYR A 117 -9.48 -8.35 8.93
N ALA A 118 -10.04 -8.76 10.07
CA ALA A 118 -10.82 -7.90 10.95
C ALA A 118 -9.97 -7.49 12.16
N SER A 119 -9.65 -6.19 12.25
CA SER A 119 -8.83 -5.64 13.33
C SER A 119 -9.43 -5.84 14.73
N SER A 120 -10.75 -5.98 14.83
CA SER A 120 -11.47 -6.24 16.09
C SER A 120 -11.22 -7.64 16.66
N THR A 121 -10.90 -8.61 15.79
CA THR A 121 -10.63 -10.00 16.15
C THR A 121 -9.15 -10.36 16.08
N ALA A 122 -8.32 -9.42 15.62
CA ALA A 122 -6.90 -9.64 15.47
C ALA A 122 -6.24 -9.76 16.84
N SER A 123 -5.44 -10.82 17.00
CA SER A 123 -4.51 -10.96 18.11
C SER A 123 -3.66 -9.69 18.24
N ALA A 124 -3.27 -9.35 19.47
CA ALA A 124 -2.31 -8.28 19.71
C ALA A 124 -0.95 -8.54 19.03
N ASN A 125 -0.69 -9.79 18.63
CA ASN A 125 0.56 -10.23 18.00
C ASN A 125 0.49 -10.15 16.47
N LEU A 126 1.66 -10.02 15.85
CA LEU A 126 1.80 -9.99 14.40
C LEU A 126 1.73 -11.41 13.80
N ASP A 127 0.51 -11.86 13.51
CA ASP A 127 0.27 -13.18 12.89
C ASP A 127 0.58 -13.18 11.37
N GLN A 128 1.50 -14.03 10.93
CA GLN A 128 1.88 -14.16 9.51
C GLN A 128 0.70 -14.49 8.57
N LYS A 129 -0.32 -15.20 9.05
CA LYS A 129 -1.53 -15.55 8.27
C LYS A 129 -2.33 -14.33 7.81
N TYR A 130 -2.19 -13.21 8.49
CA TYR A 130 -2.87 -11.95 8.18
C TYR A 130 -1.94 -10.92 7.55
N ILE A 131 -0.84 -11.37 6.96
CA ILE A 131 0.06 -10.53 6.16
C ILE A 131 0.03 -11.07 4.74
N PHE A 132 -0.41 -10.21 3.83
CA PHE A 132 -0.44 -10.53 2.41
C PHE A 132 0.99 -10.60 1.88
N LYS A 133 1.38 -11.79 1.41
CA LYS A 133 2.68 -12.01 0.78
C LYS A 133 2.61 -11.52 -0.66
N SER A 134 3.43 -10.52 -0.97
CA SER A 134 3.56 -9.96 -2.30
C SER A 134 5.03 -9.72 -2.61
N ASN A 135 5.35 -9.60 -3.89
CA ASN A 135 6.60 -9.07 -4.42
C ASN A 135 6.46 -7.62 -4.92
N LEU A 136 5.25 -7.05 -4.84
CA LEU A 136 4.96 -5.68 -5.28
C LEU A 136 5.67 -4.68 -4.37
N GLU A 137 6.12 -3.59 -4.96
CA GLU A 137 6.72 -2.49 -4.20
C GLU A 137 5.64 -1.62 -3.55
N MET A 138 5.96 -1.06 -2.39
CA MET A 138 5.12 -0.06 -1.73
C MET A 138 5.84 1.29 -1.73
N THR A 139 5.09 2.35 -1.99
CA THR A 139 5.58 3.72 -1.90
C THR A 139 5.10 4.38 -0.62
N MET A 140 5.96 5.21 -0.04
CA MET A 140 5.62 6.16 1.01
C MET A 140 5.91 7.56 0.51
N GLU A 141 4.95 8.46 0.66
CA GLU A 141 5.08 9.88 0.33
C GLU A 141 4.74 10.73 1.55
N VAL A 142 5.59 11.70 1.86
CA VAL A 142 5.44 12.64 2.97
C VAL A 142 5.19 14.03 2.41
N ASN A 143 4.01 14.55 2.71
CA ASN A 143 3.56 15.87 2.33
C ASN A 143 3.33 16.73 3.58
N PHE A 144 3.72 18.00 3.53
CA PHE A 144 3.49 18.95 4.61
C PHE A 144 2.49 20.02 4.20
N ASN A 145 1.53 20.23 5.09
CA ASN A 145 0.52 21.26 4.98
C ASN A 145 0.60 22.18 6.18
N ASN A 146 0.78 23.47 5.92
CA ASN A 146 0.68 24.51 6.92
C ASN A 146 -0.78 24.99 6.98
N GLU A 147 -1.40 25.00 8.16
CA GLU A 147 -2.78 25.48 8.33
C GLU A 147 -2.94 26.98 8.07
N ALA A 148 -1.83 27.75 8.08
CA ALA A 148 -1.84 29.20 7.85
C ALA A 148 -1.85 29.62 6.37
N ASP A 149 -1.47 28.73 5.44
CA ASP A 149 -1.35 29.07 4.02
C ASP A 149 -2.65 28.78 3.27
N ASN A 150 -3.69 29.57 3.54
CA ASN A 150 -5.02 29.48 2.90
C ASN A 150 -5.04 29.96 1.44
N VAL A 151 -3.91 30.39 0.87
CA VAL A 151 -3.93 31.12 -0.40
C VAL A 151 -3.75 30.20 -1.61
N HIS A 152 -3.02 29.09 -1.53
CA HIS A 152 -2.98 28.08 -2.59
C HIS A 152 -2.76 26.71 -1.96
N ASN A 153 -3.67 25.77 -2.20
CA ASN A 153 -3.75 24.40 -1.68
C ASN A 153 -2.57 23.47 -2.10
N LYS A 154 -1.35 24.01 -2.19
CA LYS A 154 -0.13 23.26 -2.56
C LYS A 154 0.43 22.57 -1.33
N LYS A 155 0.09 21.29 -1.19
CA LYS A 155 0.81 20.38 -0.29
C LYS A 155 2.29 20.43 -0.66
N LYS A 156 3.17 20.74 0.30
CA LYS A 156 4.60 20.75 0.05
C LYS A 156 5.13 19.33 0.14
N HIS A 157 5.59 18.78 -0.98
CA HIS A 157 6.28 17.50 -0.99
C HIS A 157 7.60 17.60 -0.23
N ILE A 158 7.83 16.66 0.70
CA ILE A 158 9.07 16.58 1.48
C ILE A 158 9.91 15.40 1.02
N TYR A 159 9.29 14.23 0.92
CA TYR A 159 10.02 12.98 0.78
C TYR A 159 9.14 11.91 0.15
N SER A 160 9.72 11.13 -0.77
CA SER A 160 9.11 9.90 -1.25
C SER A 160 10.17 8.81 -1.38
N ILE A 161 9.75 7.57 -1.14
CA ILE A 161 10.58 6.38 -1.26
C ILE A 161 9.71 5.20 -1.69
N ARG A 162 10.35 4.26 -2.40
CA ARG A 162 9.79 2.96 -2.76
C ARG A 162 10.60 1.88 -2.07
N VAL A 163 9.91 0.88 -1.53
CA VAL A 163 10.56 -0.25 -0.86
C VAL A 163 9.93 -1.55 -1.32
N LYS A 164 10.78 -2.59 -1.42
CA LYS A 164 10.36 -3.96 -1.64
C LYS A 164 9.97 -4.60 -0.30
N PRO A 165 9.07 -5.59 -0.32
CA PRO A 165 8.73 -6.36 0.86
C PRO A 165 9.96 -7.14 1.32
N SER A 166 10.16 -7.17 2.64
CA SER A 166 11.27 -7.85 3.29
C SER A 166 10.75 -8.81 4.36
N SER A 167 11.68 -9.53 4.98
CA SER A 167 11.43 -10.42 6.10
C SER A 167 12.25 -10.03 7.31
N ARG A 168 11.67 -10.10 8.51
CA ARG A 168 12.34 -9.83 9.78
C ARG A 168 11.78 -10.74 10.86
N LYS A 169 12.66 -11.41 11.64
CA LYS A 169 12.27 -12.37 12.69
C LYS A 169 11.22 -13.39 12.20
N ASP A 170 11.49 -14.01 11.05
CA ASP A 170 10.62 -15.00 10.38
C ASP A 170 9.26 -14.49 9.87
N ILE A 171 8.96 -13.20 10.03
CA ILE A 171 7.77 -12.57 9.47
C ILE A 171 8.11 -12.00 8.09
N GLN A 172 7.40 -12.46 7.06
CA GLN A 172 7.54 -12.09 5.66
C GLN A 172 6.44 -11.11 5.21
N GLY A 173 6.78 -10.24 4.26
CA GLY A 173 5.85 -9.27 3.68
C GLY A 173 5.81 -7.93 4.41
N LEU A 174 6.90 -7.60 5.12
CA LEU A 174 7.05 -6.34 5.82
C LEU A 174 7.61 -5.26 4.88
N TYR A 175 7.04 -4.06 4.91
CA TYR A 175 7.56 -2.91 4.19
C TYR A 175 8.23 -1.98 5.19
N VAL A 176 9.55 -1.92 5.16
CA VAL A 176 10.36 -1.14 6.11
C VAL A 176 10.85 0.13 5.41
N PHE A 177 10.35 1.29 5.84
CA PHE A 177 10.68 2.59 5.27
C PHE A 177 11.69 3.33 6.15
N PRO A 178 12.92 3.60 5.66
CA PRO A 178 13.91 4.36 6.42
C PRO A 178 13.58 5.86 6.43
N LEU A 179 13.13 6.38 7.56
CA LEU A 179 12.66 7.77 7.66
C LEU A 179 13.79 8.75 8.04
N ARG A 180 14.63 8.38 9.01
CA ARG A 180 15.68 9.27 9.55
C ARG A 180 16.76 9.68 8.55
N CYS A 181 16.88 8.98 7.43
CA CYS A 181 17.80 9.36 6.37
C CYS A 181 17.45 10.72 5.74
N LYS A 182 16.16 11.08 5.72
CA LYS A 182 15.67 12.31 5.07
C LYS A 182 14.89 13.23 6.00
N LEU A 183 14.12 12.67 6.94
CA LEU A 183 13.35 13.43 7.92
C LEU A 183 13.89 13.10 9.32
N LYS A 184 14.95 13.81 9.74
CA LYS A 184 15.58 13.60 11.06
C LYS A 184 14.66 14.01 12.21
N GLN A 185 13.96 15.12 12.04
CA GLN A 185 13.04 15.71 13.02
C GLN A 185 11.90 16.46 12.32
N PHE A 186 10.81 16.69 13.03
CA PHE A 186 9.71 17.53 12.56
C PHE A 186 10.10 19.01 12.65
N GLU A 187 10.55 19.61 11.55
CA GLU A 187 11.11 20.97 11.56
C GLU A 187 10.10 22.08 11.86
N ARG A 188 8.86 21.95 11.36
CA ARG A 188 7.85 23.02 11.40
C ARG A 188 6.58 22.55 12.06
N ALA A 189 5.88 23.47 12.72
CA ALA A 189 4.51 23.22 13.16
C ALA A 189 3.57 23.15 11.94
N GLY A 190 2.59 22.25 11.99
CA GLY A 190 1.67 21.97 10.88
C GLY A 190 1.32 20.49 10.80
N VAL A 191 0.82 20.05 9.66
CA VAL A 191 0.37 18.67 9.46
C VAL A 191 1.26 17.97 8.45
N TYR A 192 1.91 16.89 8.89
CA TYR A 192 2.67 15.99 8.01
C TYR A 192 1.77 14.80 7.66
N ALA A 193 1.48 14.61 6.38
CA ALA A 193 0.69 13.51 5.85
C ALA A 193 1.61 12.48 5.18
N PHE A 194 1.64 11.27 5.75
CA PHE A 194 2.33 10.11 5.24
C PHE A 194 1.32 9.26 4.45
N THR A 195 1.52 9.16 3.14
CA THR A 195 0.66 8.40 2.23
C THR A 195 1.38 7.14 1.79
N PHE A 196 0.75 5.99 1.97
CA PHE A 196 1.28 4.69 1.60
C PHE A 196 0.41 4.10 0.49
N SER A 197 1.04 3.60 -0.57
CA SER A 197 0.34 2.97 -1.69
C SER A 197 1.12 1.77 -2.22
N LEU A 198 0.41 0.71 -2.56
CA LEU A 198 0.99 -0.48 -3.18
C LEU A 198 0.98 -0.28 -4.71
N ILE A 199 2.13 -0.45 -5.36
CA ILE A 199 2.26 -0.24 -6.80
C ILE A 199 1.48 -1.35 -7.55
N GLU A 200 0.82 -0.97 -8.64
CA GLU A 200 0.10 -1.90 -9.54
C GLU A 200 -0.95 -2.77 -8.83
N SER A 201 -1.52 -2.25 -7.74
CA SER A 201 -2.53 -2.93 -6.95
C SER A 201 -3.77 -2.07 -6.77
N SER A 202 -4.94 -2.71 -6.72
CA SER A 202 -6.21 -2.09 -6.30
C SER A 202 -6.32 -1.90 -4.77
N CYS A 203 -5.25 -2.19 -4.02
CA CYS A 203 -5.21 -2.03 -2.56
C CYS A 203 -5.41 -0.57 -2.16
N LYS A 204 -6.22 -0.33 -1.12
CA LYS A 204 -6.53 1.02 -0.66
C LYS A 204 -5.28 1.71 -0.12
N THR A 205 -5.05 2.94 -0.55
CA THR A 205 -3.98 3.79 -0.02
C THR A 205 -4.26 4.17 1.43
N LEU A 206 -3.23 4.11 2.27
CA LEU A 206 -3.33 4.53 3.66
C LEU A 206 -2.75 5.94 3.82
N VAL A 207 -3.46 6.84 4.49
CA VAL A 207 -2.96 8.17 4.85
C VAL A 207 -2.89 8.30 6.36
N ARG A 208 -1.69 8.50 6.90
CA ARG A 208 -1.44 8.77 8.32
C ARG A 208 -1.02 10.23 8.50
N ARG A 209 -1.73 10.95 9.37
CA ARG A 209 -1.46 12.38 9.63
C ARG A 209 -0.82 12.55 11.00
N VAL A 210 0.29 13.28 11.03
CA VAL A 210 1.00 13.68 12.25
C VAL A 210 0.80 15.16 12.46
N GLN A 211 0.16 15.54 13.56
CA GLN A 211 -0.03 16.94 13.91
C GLN A 211 1.16 17.44 14.72
N VAL A 212 1.92 18.37 14.16
CA VAL A 212 3.10 18.95 14.80
C VAL A 212 2.73 20.31 15.38
N LYS A 213 2.80 20.43 16.71
CA LYS A 213 2.60 21.71 17.40
C LYS A 213 3.91 22.47 17.52
N ALA A 214 3.84 23.79 17.56
CA ALA A 214 4.99 24.62 17.90
C ALA A 214 5.53 24.21 19.28
N SER A 215 6.85 24.14 19.42
CA SER A 215 7.47 23.95 20.72
C SER A 215 7.30 25.22 21.54
N SER A 216 6.79 25.12 22.76
CA SER A 216 6.76 26.24 23.71
C SER A 216 8.15 26.55 24.29
N LYS A 217 9.15 25.73 24.01
CA LYS A 217 10.53 25.93 24.44
C LYS A 217 11.33 26.65 23.34
N ILE A 218 11.29 27.99 23.46
CA ILE A 218 12.27 29.03 23.02
C ILE A 218 12.05 29.75 21.68
N GLY A 219 12.03 31.08 21.81
CA GLY A 219 12.37 32.05 20.76
C GLY A 219 12.12 33.51 21.17
N LYS A 220 12.70 34.01 22.28
CA LYS A 220 12.86 35.47 22.43
C LYS A 220 13.67 35.92 21.21
N TRP A 221 13.10 36.78 20.37
CA TRP A 221 13.85 37.48 19.33
C TRP A 221 15.03 38.18 20.01
N ARG A 222 16.27 37.77 19.71
CA ARG A 222 17.42 38.64 19.96
C ARG A 222 17.64 39.42 18.67
N LEU A 223 17.43 40.72 18.75
CA LEU A 223 18.02 41.65 17.80
C LEU A 223 19.53 41.38 17.82
N LEU A 224 20.11 41.05 16.66
CA LEU A 224 21.55 41.12 16.49
C LEU A 224 21.90 42.60 16.61
N SER A 225 22.34 43.02 17.79
CA SER A 225 22.96 44.32 17.95
C SER A 225 24.23 44.30 17.10
N ASP A 226 24.26 45.20 16.12
CA ASP A 226 25.44 45.46 15.30
C ASP A 226 26.50 46.08 16.23
N ASP A 227 27.36 45.23 16.80
CA ASP A 227 28.54 45.69 17.52
C ASP A 227 29.54 46.26 16.50
N LYS A 228 29.33 47.56 16.22
CA LYS A 228 30.29 48.61 15.79
C LYS A 228 29.67 49.55 14.76
N SER A 229 28.68 50.34 15.15
CA SER A 229 28.58 51.69 14.58
C SER A 229 29.64 52.57 15.25
N LEU A 230 30.77 52.78 14.58
CA LEU A 230 31.71 53.86 14.90
C LEU A 230 30.92 55.19 14.93
N PRO A 231 31.24 56.12 15.85
CA PRO A 231 30.60 57.43 15.86
C PRO A 231 31.06 58.21 14.62
N TYR A 232 30.14 58.45 13.68
CA TYR A 232 30.34 59.43 12.63
C TYR A 232 30.29 60.82 13.26
N ASN A 233 31.46 61.46 13.41
CA ASN A 233 31.54 62.89 13.63
C ASN A 233 31.35 63.59 12.28
N ALA A 234 30.18 64.19 12.07
CA ALA A 234 30.01 65.20 11.04
C ALA A 234 30.72 66.49 11.50
N ARG A 235 31.71 66.93 10.73
CA ARG A 235 32.19 68.31 10.72
C ARG A 235 31.44 69.08 9.65
#